data_AF-A0A2A9M9E5-F1
#
_entry.id   AF-A0A2A9M9E5-F1
#
_cell.length_a   1.000
_cell.length_b   1.000
_cell.length_c   1.000
_cell.angle_alpha   90.00
_cell.angle_beta   90.00
_cell.angle_gamma   90.00
#
_symmetry.space_group_name_H-M   'P 1'
#
loop_
_entity.id
_entity.type
_entity.pdbx_description
1 polymer ?
#
loop_
_entity_poly.entity_id
_entity_poly.type
_entity_poly.pdbx_seq_one_letter_code
_entity_poly.pdbx_strand_id
1 'polypeptide(L)'
;MAAPRPNSGAAAFVHAPTPTGLYGWSDETEDEEARALMASADDANGQGASTGPLPEEAEGEVGVLFVHNVMAFCQLNCEIDLDAACRALGNSVYNPEEFHSVRVDVRCRTNCVASINIFSNGKMLGTGANTVEELRRTMKKIARRLQRHPLTRYKVSMTRFRVSNILGSYAYPYPISLHTLAAQRDLHVDYEPERFPGARVKISIPKASDAIPDEKNAEKAARGGAWTSQGSSHRPQGAGGKDEIVTLQLFSTGNVTLTGGRSLESTAYALQCVLPFLQMCQVVNGTS
;
A
#
# COMPACT_ATOMS: atom_id res chain seq x y z
N MET A 1 63.10 4.86 23.03
CA MET A 1 62.28 4.33 21.93
C MET A 1 60.85 4.21 22.43
N ALA A 2 60.04 5.24 22.19
CA ALA A 2 58.60 5.24 22.43
C ALA A 2 57.94 5.45 21.08
N ALA A 3 57.19 4.46 20.61
CA ALA A 3 56.48 4.52 19.34
C ALA A 3 55.07 5.11 19.54
N PRO A 4 54.56 5.92 18.60
CA PRO A 4 53.30 6.64 18.74
C PRO A 4 52.10 5.76 18.34
N ARG A 5 50.96 6.00 18.99
CA ARG A 5 49.64 5.59 18.49
C ARG A 5 49.20 6.53 17.37
N PRO A 6 48.51 6.02 16.34
CA PRO A 6 47.46 6.78 15.69
C PRO A 6 46.07 6.16 15.90
N ASN A 7 45.12 7.04 15.65
CA ASN A 7 43.75 7.14 16.11
C ASN A 7 42.75 6.37 15.23
N SER A 8 41.55 6.14 15.81
CA SER A 8 40.23 6.03 15.15
C SER A 8 40.07 5.14 13.92
N GLY A 9 39.59 3.91 14.14
CA GLY A 9 38.96 3.10 13.09
C GLY A 9 37.44 3.22 13.16
N ALA A 10 36.86 4.02 12.27
CA ALA A 10 35.43 4.06 12.00
C ALA A 10 34.94 2.67 11.52
N ALA A 11 33.72 2.31 11.89
CA ALA A 11 33.06 1.09 11.44
C ALA A 11 33.03 1.06 9.90
N ALA A 12 33.59 0.00 9.33
CA ALA A 12 33.54 -0.25 7.89
C ALA A 12 32.08 -0.48 7.47
N PHE A 13 31.57 0.42 6.62
CA PHE A 13 30.32 0.23 5.90
C PHE A 13 30.53 -0.88 4.85
N VAL A 14 29.94 -2.05 5.09
CA VAL A 14 29.78 -3.08 4.07
C VAL A 14 28.44 -2.83 3.39
N HIS A 15 28.48 -2.32 2.16
CA HIS A 15 27.32 -2.38 1.27
C HIS A 15 27.06 -3.87 0.94
N ALA A 16 25.91 -4.39 1.34
CA ALA A 16 25.47 -5.70 0.87
C ALA A 16 25.14 -5.60 -0.63
N PRO A 17 25.65 -6.52 -1.47
CA PRO A 17 25.26 -6.58 -2.87
C PRO A 17 23.79 -6.98 -2.99
N THR A 18 23.15 -6.47 -4.04
CA THR A 18 21.82 -6.85 -4.52
C THR A 18 21.66 -8.37 -4.50
N PRO A 19 20.58 -8.95 -3.95
CA PRO A 19 20.42 -10.39 -3.92
C PRO A 19 20.02 -10.90 -5.32
N THR A 20 21.05 -11.19 -6.14
CA THR A 20 20.96 -12.12 -7.26
C THR A 20 20.87 -13.54 -6.70
N GLY A 21 19.65 -14.03 -6.51
CA GLY A 21 19.42 -15.40 -6.05
C GLY A 21 18.07 -15.64 -5.40
N LEU A 22 16.97 -15.23 -6.05
CA LEU A 22 15.62 -15.66 -5.66
C LEU A 22 15.42 -17.11 -6.13
N TYR A 23 15.86 -18.09 -5.34
CA TYR A 23 15.32 -19.45 -5.46
C TYR A 23 13.86 -19.39 -4.99
N GLY A 24 12.97 -19.38 -5.97
CA GLY A 24 11.53 -19.48 -5.79
C GLY A 24 11.18 -20.78 -5.08
N TRP A 25 10.22 -20.70 -4.18
CA TRP A 25 9.58 -21.85 -3.57
C TRP A 25 8.69 -22.51 -4.63
N SER A 26 9.24 -23.49 -5.34
CA SER A 26 8.52 -24.30 -6.33
C SER A 26 7.49 -25.17 -5.61
N ASP A 27 6.22 -24.89 -5.86
CA ASP A 27 5.17 -25.89 -5.76
C ASP A 27 5.18 -26.57 -7.14
N GLU A 28 5.66 -27.81 -7.23
CA GLU A 28 5.97 -28.52 -8.49
C GLU A 28 4.78 -28.60 -9.47
N THR A 29 3.56 -28.31 -9.00
CA THR A 29 2.34 -28.31 -9.79
C THR A 29 1.99 -26.95 -10.42
N GLU A 30 2.50 -25.83 -9.88
CA GLU A 30 2.24 -24.48 -10.42
C GLU A 30 3.27 -24.07 -11.49
N ASP A 31 4.46 -24.68 -11.47
CA ASP A 31 5.52 -24.45 -12.46
C ASP A 31 5.20 -25.06 -13.83
N GLU A 32 4.34 -26.08 -13.90
CA GLU A 32 3.98 -26.73 -15.16
C GLU A 32 2.99 -25.87 -15.98
N GLU A 33 2.01 -25.22 -15.32
CA GLU A 33 1.14 -24.23 -15.95
C GLU A 33 1.90 -22.95 -16.35
N ALA A 34 2.84 -22.51 -15.50
CA ALA A 34 3.70 -21.35 -15.80
C ALA A 34 4.68 -21.63 -16.96
N ARG A 35 5.27 -22.83 -17.02
CA ARG A 35 6.09 -23.29 -18.14
C ARG A 35 5.29 -23.48 -19.42
N ALA A 36 4.06 -23.99 -19.33
CA ALA A 36 3.18 -24.16 -20.50
C ALA A 36 2.78 -22.82 -21.12
N LEU A 37 2.57 -21.77 -20.31
CA LEU A 37 2.30 -20.41 -20.79
C LEU A 37 3.54 -19.70 -21.36
N MET A 38 4.74 -20.04 -20.87
CA MET A 38 6.01 -19.47 -21.37
C MET A 38 6.53 -20.19 -22.62
N ALA A 39 6.27 -21.50 -22.77
CA ALA A 39 6.73 -22.28 -23.92
C ALA A 39 6.00 -21.95 -25.23
N SER A 40 4.87 -21.22 -25.20
CA SER A 40 4.17 -20.76 -26.40
C SER A 40 4.66 -19.42 -26.95
N ALA A 41 5.63 -18.76 -26.30
CA ALA A 41 6.08 -17.42 -26.67
C ALA A 41 7.48 -17.35 -27.30
N ASP A 42 8.27 -18.42 -27.25
CA ASP A 42 9.68 -18.45 -27.68
C ASP A 42 9.89 -19.20 -29.00
N ASP A 43 9.17 -18.83 -30.06
CA ASP A 43 9.51 -19.25 -31.42
C ASP A 43 9.42 -18.08 -32.41
N ALA A 44 10.29 -17.09 -32.24
CA ALA A 44 10.70 -16.19 -33.32
C ALA A 44 11.99 -15.42 -32.98
N ASN A 45 13.08 -15.87 -33.61
CA ASN A 45 14.19 -15.07 -34.15
C ASN A 45 15.30 -14.57 -33.21
N GLY A 46 16.50 -15.13 -33.39
CA GLY A 46 17.75 -14.66 -32.80
C GLY A 46 18.53 -13.71 -33.71
N GLN A 47 19.32 -12.83 -33.07
CA GLN A 47 20.68 -12.35 -33.41
C GLN A 47 20.88 -10.87 -33.01
N GLY A 48 21.83 -10.65 -32.09
CA GLY A 48 22.83 -9.56 -32.18
C GLY A 48 22.48 -8.13 -31.72
N ALA A 49 23.32 -7.64 -30.80
CA ALA A 49 23.78 -6.26 -30.60
C ALA A 49 23.14 -5.34 -29.54
N SER A 50 24.07 -4.65 -28.86
CA SER A 50 23.98 -3.36 -28.17
C SER A 50 23.24 -3.30 -26.83
N THR A 51 23.95 -2.74 -25.85
CA THR A 51 23.43 -2.28 -24.57
C THR A 51 22.38 -1.20 -24.80
N GLY A 52 21.11 -1.61 -24.85
CA GLY A 52 19.96 -0.72 -24.80
C GLY A 52 19.72 -0.20 -23.38
N PRO A 53 19.01 0.93 -23.22
CA PRO A 53 18.73 1.51 -21.91
C PRO A 53 17.85 0.57 -21.07
N LEU A 54 17.94 0.76 -19.76
CA LEU A 54 17.08 0.13 -18.74
C LEU A 54 15.61 0.13 -19.15
N PRO A 55 14.83 -0.91 -18.76
CA PRO A 55 13.44 -1.03 -19.16
C PRO A 55 12.65 0.21 -18.72
N GLU A 56 12.11 0.88 -19.72
CA GLU A 56 11.15 1.98 -19.64
C GLU A 56 10.06 1.58 -18.64
N GLU A 57 10.00 2.30 -17.51
CA GLU A 57 8.94 2.10 -16.52
C GLU A 57 7.61 2.30 -17.27
N ALA A 58 6.72 1.32 -17.18
CA ALA A 58 5.42 1.36 -17.87
C ALA A 58 4.72 2.69 -17.55
N GLU A 59 4.79 3.64 -18.48
CA GLU A 59 4.10 4.92 -18.35
C GLU A 59 2.61 4.59 -18.27
N GLY A 60 2.03 4.87 -17.09
CA GLY A 60 0.65 4.54 -16.82
C GLY A 60 -0.27 5.17 -17.86
N GLU A 61 -1.21 4.39 -18.37
CA GLU A 61 -2.18 4.85 -19.35
C GLU A 61 -2.91 6.11 -18.84
N VAL A 62 -2.91 7.15 -19.67
CA VAL A 62 -3.52 8.45 -19.33
C VAL A 62 -5.00 8.25 -19.04
N GLY A 63 -5.47 8.80 -17.92
CA GLY A 63 -6.86 8.66 -17.50
C GLY A 63 -7.19 7.34 -16.78
N VAL A 64 -6.20 6.49 -16.52
CA VAL A 64 -6.39 5.23 -15.77
C VAL A 64 -5.75 5.33 -14.39
N LEU A 65 -6.47 4.87 -13.37
CA LEU A 65 -5.93 4.71 -12.02
C LEU A 65 -5.12 3.41 -11.94
N PHE A 66 -3.81 3.55 -11.78
CA PHE A 66 -2.89 2.43 -11.64
C PHE A 66 -2.58 2.16 -10.16
N VAL A 67 -2.62 0.90 -9.73
CA VAL A 67 -2.26 0.50 -8.37
C VAL A 67 -0.83 -0.03 -8.36
N HIS A 68 0.03 0.65 -7.59
CA HIS A 68 1.45 0.29 -7.47
C HIS A 68 1.71 -0.65 -6.31
N ASN A 69 1.04 -0.42 -5.17
CA ASN A 69 1.32 -1.16 -3.95
C ASN A 69 0.09 -1.24 -3.05
N VAL A 70 -0.15 -2.42 -2.53
CA VAL A 70 -1.15 -2.71 -1.52
C VAL A 70 -0.45 -3.12 -0.23
N MET A 71 -0.88 -2.51 0.88
CA MET A 71 -0.49 -2.90 2.22
C MET A 71 -1.70 -3.47 2.95
N ALA A 72 -1.54 -4.64 3.56
CA ALA A 72 -2.60 -5.29 4.34
C ALA A 72 -2.06 -5.90 5.63
N PHE A 73 -2.97 -6.09 6.58
CA PHE A 73 -2.74 -6.83 7.81
C PHE A 73 -3.65 -8.04 7.89
N CYS A 74 -3.21 -9.08 8.57
CA CYS A 74 -4.06 -10.15 9.07
C CYS A 74 -3.54 -10.70 10.40
N GLN A 75 -4.37 -11.49 11.07
CA GLN A 75 -4.04 -12.14 12.35
C GLN A 75 -4.02 -13.66 12.17
N LEU A 76 -2.97 -14.32 12.65
CA LEU A 76 -2.79 -15.77 12.59
C LEU A 76 -3.35 -16.50 13.83
N ASN A 77 -3.71 -15.75 14.89
CA ASN A 77 -4.29 -16.23 16.15
C ASN A 77 -3.45 -17.28 16.89
N CYS A 78 -2.12 -17.17 16.80
CA CYS A 78 -1.18 -17.99 17.55
C CYS A 78 0.03 -17.14 17.95
N GLU A 79 0.70 -17.51 19.04
CA GLU A 79 2.02 -16.98 19.36
C GLU A 79 3.07 -17.65 18.46
N ILE A 80 4.00 -16.86 17.97
CA ILE A 80 5.01 -17.27 17.01
C ILE A 80 6.39 -17.03 17.62
N ASP A 81 7.17 -18.09 17.69
CA ASP A 81 8.59 -18.02 17.93
C ASP A 81 9.26 -17.56 16.63
N LEU A 82 9.85 -16.36 16.68
CA LEU A 82 10.42 -15.70 15.52
C LEU A 82 11.68 -16.42 15.00
N ASP A 83 12.48 -17.02 15.88
CA ASP A 83 13.64 -17.80 15.47
C ASP A 83 13.22 -19.09 14.76
N ALA A 84 12.23 -19.80 15.33
CA ALA A 84 11.68 -21.00 14.72
C ALA A 84 10.99 -20.69 13.38
N ALA A 85 10.24 -19.58 13.31
CA ALA A 85 9.59 -19.13 12.08
C ALA A 85 10.61 -18.75 11.01
N CYS A 86 11.70 -18.06 11.37
CA CYS A 86 12.78 -17.71 10.44
C CYS A 86 13.41 -18.96 9.84
N ARG A 87 13.71 -19.98 10.67
CA ARG A 87 14.27 -21.25 10.18
C ARG A 87 13.29 -22.02 9.31
N ALA A 88 11.99 -21.98 9.63
CA ALA A 88 10.95 -22.66 8.86
C ALA A 88 10.69 -22.03 7.49
N LEU A 89 10.84 -20.70 7.41
CA LEU A 89 10.61 -19.92 6.21
C LEU A 89 11.87 -19.78 5.35
N GLY A 90 13.07 -20.08 5.84
CA GLY A 90 14.29 -20.21 5.03
C GLY A 90 14.79 -18.90 4.41
N ASN A 91 14.09 -18.37 3.40
CA ASN A 91 14.38 -17.11 2.72
C ASN A 91 13.88 -15.89 3.52
N SER A 92 14.12 -15.91 4.83
CA SER A 92 13.63 -14.90 5.75
C SER A 92 14.75 -14.25 6.54
N VAL A 93 14.59 -12.97 6.82
CA VAL A 93 15.52 -12.16 7.62
C VAL A 93 14.86 -11.86 8.96
N TYR A 94 15.59 -12.13 10.04
CA TYR A 94 15.19 -11.76 11.39
C TYR A 94 16.40 -11.18 12.13
N ASN A 95 16.25 -9.94 12.60
CA ASN A 95 17.24 -9.27 13.44
C ASN A 95 16.52 -8.55 14.60
N PRO A 96 16.53 -9.11 15.83
CA PRO A 96 15.79 -8.55 16.96
C PRO A 96 16.26 -7.14 17.36
N GLU A 97 17.52 -6.77 17.10
CA GLU A 97 18.04 -5.45 17.43
C GLU A 97 17.52 -4.35 16.49
N GLU A 98 17.26 -4.70 15.23
CA GLU A 98 16.77 -3.77 14.21
C GLU A 98 15.24 -3.75 14.17
N PHE A 99 14.62 -4.92 14.08
CA PHE A 99 13.18 -5.03 13.92
C PHE A 99 12.63 -6.36 14.47
N HIS A 100 11.68 -6.27 15.40
CA HIS A 100 11.09 -7.42 16.11
C HIS A 100 10.04 -8.17 15.26
N SER A 101 10.41 -8.57 14.05
CA SER A 101 9.57 -9.36 13.16
C SER A 101 10.41 -10.17 12.18
N VAL A 102 9.92 -11.34 11.76
CA VAL A 102 10.51 -12.09 10.65
C VAL A 102 10.01 -11.50 9.34
N ARG A 103 10.91 -11.05 8.47
CA ARG A 103 10.59 -10.59 7.11
C ARG A 103 10.86 -11.70 6.10
N VAL A 104 9.91 -11.92 5.19
CA VAL A 104 10.04 -12.86 4.07
C VAL A 104 9.62 -12.18 2.79
N ASP A 105 10.46 -12.25 1.77
CA ASP A 105 10.13 -11.74 0.44
C ASP A 105 9.71 -12.89 -0.47
N VAL A 106 8.56 -12.74 -1.12
CA VAL A 106 7.96 -13.77 -1.97
C VAL A 106 7.67 -13.19 -3.33
N ARG A 107 8.15 -13.84 -4.39
CA ARG A 107 7.79 -13.49 -5.76
C ARG A 107 6.33 -13.86 -6.01
N CYS A 108 5.60 -12.88 -6.49
CA CYS A 108 4.18 -12.94 -6.84
C CYS A 108 4.01 -13.41 -8.29
N ARG A 109 2.79 -13.84 -8.65
CA ARG A 109 2.44 -14.31 -10.01
C ARG A 109 2.53 -13.17 -11.02
N THR A 110 2.23 -11.94 -10.61
CA THR A 110 2.37 -10.75 -11.44
C THR A 110 3.82 -10.26 -11.57
N ASN A 111 4.81 -11.10 -11.26
CA ASN A 111 6.24 -10.76 -11.24
C ASN A 111 6.67 -9.67 -10.25
N CYS A 112 5.77 -9.16 -9.39
CA CYS A 112 6.15 -8.29 -8.27
C CYS A 112 6.73 -9.09 -7.09
N VAL A 113 7.32 -8.41 -6.12
CA VAL A 113 7.85 -9.02 -4.88
C VAL A 113 7.05 -8.49 -3.70
N ALA A 114 6.38 -9.40 -2.99
CA ALA A 114 5.66 -9.07 -1.77
C ALA A 114 6.50 -9.40 -0.54
N SER A 115 6.70 -8.40 0.31
CA SER A 115 7.36 -8.54 1.62
C SER A 115 6.31 -8.80 2.69
N ILE A 116 6.48 -9.89 3.42
CA ILE A 116 5.62 -10.31 4.53
C ILE A 116 6.41 -10.23 5.83
N ASN A 117 5.94 -9.42 6.78
CA ASN A 117 6.49 -9.29 8.12
C ASN A 117 5.58 -10.00 9.12
N ILE A 118 6.14 -10.91 9.92
CA ILE A 118 5.42 -11.70 10.93
C ILE A 118 5.90 -11.31 12.32
N PHE A 119 4.96 -10.94 13.18
CA PHE A 119 5.24 -10.54 14.55
C PHE A 119 4.98 -11.69 15.53
N SER A 120 5.64 -11.67 16.69
CA SER A 120 5.57 -12.73 17.70
C SER A 120 4.15 -12.96 18.24
N ASN A 121 3.32 -11.91 18.24
CA ASN A 121 1.92 -11.97 18.63
C ASN A 121 0.98 -12.55 17.55
N GLY A 122 1.53 -13.10 16.46
CA GLY A 122 0.75 -13.68 15.36
C GLY A 122 0.15 -12.66 14.41
N LYS A 123 0.44 -11.37 14.56
CA LYS A 123 0.09 -10.36 13.55
C LYS A 123 0.99 -10.57 12.33
N MET A 124 0.43 -10.37 11.14
CA MET A 124 1.18 -10.42 9.90
C MET A 124 0.84 -9.17 9.06
N LEU A 125 1.88 -8.52 8.54
CA LEU A 125 1.82 -7.37 7.65
C LEU A 125 2.39 -7.77 6.30
N GLY A 126 1.71 -7.43 5.21
CA GLY A 126 2.21 -7.66 3.87
C GLY A 126 2.17 -6.37 3.05
N THR A 127 3.17 -6.21 2.20
CA THR A 127 3.40 -5.05 1.34
C THR A 127 4.01 -5.48 0.01
N GLY A 128 3.93 -4.64 -1.02
CA GLY A 128 4.70 -4.81 -2.27
C GLY A 128 3.95 -5.51 -3.40
N ALA A 129 2.76 -6.05 -3.14
CA ALA A 129 1.89 -6.56 -4.19
C ALA A 129 1.09 -5.42 -4.85
N ASN A 130 0.81 -5.54 -6.14
CA ASN A 130 -0.01 -4.59 -6.90
C ASN A 130 -1.53 -4.84 -6.76
N THR A 131 -1.94 -6.02 -6.27
CA THR A 131 -3.35 -6.38 -6.07
C THR A 131 -3.61 -6.95 -4.68
N VAL A 132 -4.84 -6.76 -4.20
CA VAL A 132 -5.28 -7.23 -2.87
C VAL A 132 -5.34 -8.75 -2.82
N GLU A 133 -5.83 -9.36 -3.91
CA GLU A 133 -6.00 -10.80 -4.06
C GLU A 133 -4.66 -11.53 -4.00
N GLU A 134 -3.65 -10.99 -4.69
CA GLU A 134 -2.32 -11.55 -4.72
C GLU A 134 -1.63 -11.45 -3.37
N LEU A 135 -1.70 -10.28 -2.72
CA LEU A 135 -1.17 -10.13 -1.36
C LEU A 135 -1.80 -11.14 -0.40
N ARG A 136 -3.13 -11.32 -0.51
CA ARG A 136 -3.86 -12.29 0.30
C ARG A 136 -3.43 -13.73 0.02
N ARG A 137 -3.17 -14.08 -1.24
CA ARG A 137 -2.64 -15.41 -1.62
C ARG A 137 -1.25 -15.62 -1.04
N THR A 138 -0.35 -14.66 -1.18
CA THR A 138 1.01 -14.73 -0.63
C THR A 138 1.00 -14.92 0.89
N MET A 139 0.19 -14.13 1.61
CA MET A 139 -0.02 -14.29 3.05
C MET A 139 -0.53 -15.69 3.42
N LYS A 140 -1.49 -16.23 2.66
CA LYS A 140 -1.97 -17.61 2.87
C LYS A 140 -0.87 -18.65 2.62
N LYS A 141 -0.02 -18.46 1.61
CA LYS A 141 1.12 -19.36 1.32
C LYS A 141 2.07 -19.42 2.52
N ILE A 142 2.44 -18.26 3.08
CA ILE A 142 3.27 -18.16 4.29
C ILE A 142 2.58 -18.80 5.50
N ALA A 143 1.30 -18.49 5.74
CA ALA A 143 0.54 -19.08 6.86
C ALA A 143 0.50 -20.62 6.79
N ARG A 144 0.26 -21.20 5.61
CA ARG A 144 0.27 -22.66 5.41
C ARG A 144 1.66 -23.25 5.63
N ARG A 145 2.72 -22.54 5.21
CA ARG A 145 4.09 -22.99 5.42
C ARG A 145 4.42 -23.07 6.91
N LEU A 146 4.06 -22.04 7.67
CA LEU A 146 4.18 -22.01 9.13
C LEU A 146 3.34 -23.07 9.85
N GLN A 147 2.26 -23.57 9.25
CA GLN A 147 1.41 -24.61 9.83
C GLN A 147 1.96 -26.02 9.58
N ARG A 148 2.55 -26.27 8.41
CA ARG A 148 3.00 -27.61 7.99
C ARG A 148 4.43 -27.93 8.39
N HIS A 149 5.25 -26.92 8.66
CA HIS A 149 6.68 -27.15 8.85
C HIS A 149 6.96 -27.93 10.15
N PRO A 150 7.89 -28.91 10.15
CA PRO A 150 8.12 -29.75 11.33
C PRO A 150 8.55 -28.98 12.59
N LEU A 151 9.31 -27.89 12.41
CA LEU A 151 9.79 -27.03 13.50
C LEU A 151 8.68 -26.14 14.10
N THR A 152 7.62 -25.87 13.32
CA THR A 152 6.56 -24.94 13.69
C THR A 152 5.22 -25.63 13.46
N ARG A 153 4.65 -26.21 14.52
CA ARG A 153 3.32 -26.85 14.48
C ARG A 153 2.24 -25.90 15.00
N TYR A 154 2.27 -24.66 14.53
CA TYR A 154 1.30 -23.65 14.96
C TYR A 154 -0.10 -23.99 14.45
N LYS A 155 -1.10 -23.82 15.31
CA LYS A 155 -2.51 -23.81 14.90
C LYS A 155 -2.82 -22.46 14.26
N VAL A 156 -2.40 -22.30 13.02
CA VAL A 156 -2.56 -21.05 12.28
C VAL A 156 -4.01 -20.89 11.77
N SER A 157 -4.62 -19.76 12.06
CA SER A 157 -5.91 -19.37 11.49
C SER A 157 -5.83 -17.92 11.00
N MET A 158 -5.77 -17.74 9.68
CA MET A 158 -5.71 -16.42 9.06
C MET A 158 -7.08 -15.74 9.12
N THR A 159 -7.20 -14.75 10.01
CA THR A 159 -8.42 -13.97 10.24
C THR A 159 -8.14 -12.47 10.14
N ARG A 160 -9.20 -11.65 10.15
CA ARG A 160 -9.10 -10.19 10.19
C ARG A 160 -8.21 -9.61 9.08
N PHE A 161 -8.25 -10.20 7.88
CA PHE A 161 -7.57 -9.63 6.73
C PHE A 161 -8.18 -8.25 6.42
N ARG A 162 -7.35 -7.21 6.46
CA ARG A 162 -7.75 -5.83 6.22
C ARG A 162 -6.68 -5.11 5.42
N VAL A 163 -7.08 -4.48 4.32
CA VAL A 163 -6.24 -3.53 3.60
C VAL A 163 -6.06 -2.29 4.46
N SER A 164 -4.82 -1.86 4.62
CA SER A 164 -4.45 -0.68 5.40
C SER A 164 -4.21 0.53 4.53
N ASN A 165 -3.61 0.32 3.35
CA ASN A 165 -3.22 1.38 2.45
C ASN A 165 -3.12 0.83 1.02
N ILE A 166 -3.50 1.65 0.07
CA ILE A 166 -3.29 1.46 -1.37
C ILE A 166 -2.53 2.68 -1.86
N LEU A 167 -1.39 2.44 -2.52
CA LEU A 167 -0.65 3.43 -3.28
C LEU A 167 -1.04 3.28 -4.75
N GLY A 168 -1.55 4.36 -5.33
CA GLY A 168 -1.86 4.41 -6.75
C GLY A 168 -1.38 5.70 -7.41
N SER A 169 -1.34 5.69 -8.73
CA SER A 169 -1.11 6.88 -9.55
C SER A 169 -2.19 7.03 -10.59
N TYR A 170 -2.43 8.27 -10.99
CA TYR A 170 -3.32 8.63 -12.06
C TYR A 170 -2.66 9.73 -12.89
N ALA A 171 -2.58 9.53 -14.21
CA ALA A 171 -2.03 10.52 -15.12
C ALA A 171 -3.17 11.33 -15.73
N TYR A 172 -3.25 12.61 -15.38
CA TYR A 172 -4.17 13.54 -16.00
C TYR A 172 -3.57 14.07 -17.32
N PRO A 173 -4.33 14.13 -18.43
CA PRO A 173 -3.79 14.40 -19.77
C PRO A 173 -3.17 15.80 -19.98
N TYR A 174 -3.45 16.76 -19.11
CA TYR A 174 -3.09 18.16 -19.32
C TYR A 174 -2.27 18.73 -18.15
N PRO A 175 -1.36 19.68 -18.42
CA PRO A 175 -0.68 20.42 -17.36
C PRO A 175 -1.69 21.24 -16.54
N ILE A 176 -1.43 21.36 -15.24
CA ILE A 176 -2.31 22.04 -14.28
C ILE A 176 -1.59 23.15 -13.54
N SER A 177 -2.27 24.29 -13.36
CA SER A 177 -1.78 25.37 -12.52
C SER A 177 -2.06 25.07 -11.04
N LEU A 178 -1.01 24.65 -10.31
CA LEU A 178 -1.12 24.37 -8.88
C LEU A 178 -1.46 25.63 -8.05
N HIS A 179 -1.06 26.82 -8.50
CA HIS A 179 -1.44 28.09 -7.87
C HIS A 179 -2.95 28.35 -7.98
N THR A 180 -3.52 28.11 -9.17
CA THR A 180 -4.98 28.25 -9.39
C THR A 180 -5.76 27.20 -8.61
N LEU A 181 -5.22 25.98 -8.50
CA LEU A 181 -5.80 24.91 -7.69
C LEU A 181 -5.78 25.26 -6.20
N ALA A 182 -4.67 25.78 -5.69
CA ALA A 182 -4.54 26.20 -4.29
C ALA A 182 -5.45 27.38 -3.90
N ALA A 183 -5.85 28.20 -4.88
CA ALA A 183 -6.80 29.28 -4.67
C ALA A 183 -8.26 28.81 -4.55
N GLN A 184 -8.57 27.55 -4.89
CA GLN A 184 -9.92 27.00 -4.78
C GLN A 184 -10.31 26.83 -3.31
N ARG A 185 -11.40 27.47 -2.89
CA ARG A 185 -11.85 27.43 -1.47
C ARG A 185 -12.56 26.13 -1.11
N ASP A 186 -13.15 25.48 -2.09
CA ASP A 186 -13.92 24.24 -1.91
C ASP A 186 -13.03 23.01 -1.77
N LEU A 187 -11.73 23.15 -2.06
CA LEU A 187 -10.73 22.10 -1.91
C LEU A 187 -9.64 22.57 -0.96
N HIS A 188 -9.50 21.90 0.18
CA HIS A 188 -8.40 22.20 1.10
C HIS A 188 -7.08 21.67 0.52
N VAL A 189 -6.32 22.58 -0.10
CA VAL A 189 -5.08 22.29 -0.81
C VAL A 189 -3.90 22.88 -0.02
N ASP A 190 -3.01 22.01 0.43
CA ASP A 190 -1.72 22.40 1.01
C ASP A 190 -0.69 22.51 -0.13
N TYR A 191 -0.32 23.72 -0.55
CA TYR A 191 0.68 23.96 -1.59
C TYR A 191 1.76 24.94 -1.13
N GLU A 192 2.98 24.41 -0.96
CA GLU A 192 4.17 25.17 -0.55
C GLU A 192 5.32 24.79 -1.50
N PRO A 193 5.44 25.42 -2.69
CA PRO A 193 6.39 24.99 -3.73
C PRO A 193 7.85 24.98 -3.27
N GLU A 194 8.21 25.91 -2.37
CA GLU A 194 9.55 25.99 -1.75
C GLU A 194 9.89 24.76 -0.89
N ARG A 195 8.88 24.05 -0.40
CA ARG A 195 9.04 22.88 0.46
C ARG A 195 8.83 21.58 -0.30
N PHE A 196 7.85 21.54 -1.20
CA PHE A 196 7.55 20.38 -2.03
C PHE A 196 6.87 20.82 -3.34
N PRO A 197 7.29 20.29 -4.50
CA PRO A 197 6.80 20.75 -5.80
C PRO A 197 5.32 20.41 -6.08
N GLY A 198 4.74 19.41 -5.41
CA GLY A 198 3.35 19.01 -5.59
C GLY A 198 2.39 19.69 -4.60
N ALA A 199 1.14 19.88 -5.02
CA ALA A 199 0.06 20.28 -4.13
C ALA A 199 -0.52 19.04 -3.43
N ARG A 200 -0.87 19.15 -2.15
CA ARG A 200 -1.46 18.06 -1.37
C ARG A 200 -2.92 18.34 -1.08
N VAL A 201 -3.77 17.37 -1.36
CA VAL A 201 -5.21 17.42 -1.08
C VAL A 201 -5.59 16.23 -0.22
N LYS A 202 -6.45 16.45 0.78
CA LYS A 202 -6.97 15.39 1.64
C LYS A 202 -8.48 15.27 1.46
N ILE A 203 -8.94 14.11 1.03
CA ILE A 203 -10.35 13.80 0.86
C ILE A 203 -10.77 12.82 1.96
N SER A 204 -11.78 13.22 2.74
CA SER A 204 -12.39 12.33 3.73
C SER A 204 -13.42 11.44 3.05
N ILE A 205 -13.34 10.14 3.31
CA ILE A 205 -14.25 9.16 2.73
C ILE A 205 -15.45 9.00 3.69
N PRO A 206 -16.68 9.32 3.25
CA PRO A 206 -17.85 9.16 4.08
C PRO A 206 -18.06 7.68 4.41
N LYS A 207 -18.41 7.39 5.66
CA LYS A 207 -18.78 6.02 6.04
C LYS A 207 -20.16 5.72 5.49
N ALA A 208 -20.40 4.48 5.06
CA ALA A 208 -21.70 4.06 4.53
C ALA A 208 -22.89 4.32 5.49
N SER A 209 -22.64 4.47 6.80
CA SER A 209 -23.66 4.84 7.79
C SER A 209 -24.11 6.29 7.73
N ASP A 210 -23.31 7.18 7.15
CA ASP A 210 -23.53 8.63 7.19
C ASP A 210 -24.26 9.12 5.93
N ALA A 211 -24.56 8.21 4.99
CA ALA A 211 -25.20 8.49 3.71
C ALA A 211 -26.74 8.32 3.71
N ILE A 212 -27.35 8.06 4.88
CA ILE A 212 -28.81 8.08 5.02
C ILE A 212 -29.20 9.42 5.65
N PRO A 213 -29.80 10.36 4.89
CA PRO A 213 -30.49 11.49 5.52
C PRO A 213 -31.64 10.88 6.31
N ASP A 214 -31.56 10.95 7.64
CA ASP A 214 -32.61 10.48 8.54
C ASP A 214 -33.81 11.42 8.41
N GLU A 215 -34.66 11.18 7.40
CA GLU A 215 -35.88 11.95 7.08
C GLU A 215 -36.95 11.85 8.19
N LYS A 216 -36.66 11.16 9.30
CA LYS A 216 -37.58 10.94 10.42
C LYS A 216 -37.34 11.79 11.66
N ASN A 217 -36.36 12.68 11.69
CA ASN A 217 -36.11 13.52 12.87
C ASN A 217 -36.66 14.95 12.82
N ALA A 218 -37.30 15.36 11.71
CA ALA A 218 -37.92 16.69 11.59
C ALA A 218 -39.31 16.77 12.26
N GLU A 219 -40.00 15.65 12.48
CA GLU A 219 -41.42 15.66 12.91
C GLU A 219 -41.63 15.59 14.43
N LYS A 220 -40.56 15.42 15.22
CA LYS A 220 -40.63 15.42 16.70
C LYS A 220 -40.25 16.74 17.36
N ALA A 221 -39.70 17.70 16.62
CA ALA A 221 -39.32 19.02 17.16
C ALA A 221 -40.49 20.01 17.29
N ALA A 222 -41.67 19.70 16.71
CA ALA A 222 -42.82 20.62 16.67
C ALA A 222 -43.91 20.31 17.72
N ARG A 223 -43.80 19.23 18.50
CA ARG A 223 -44.80 18.87 19.53
C ARG A 223 -44.16 18.36 20.81
N GLY A 224 -44.18 19.19 21.85
CA GLY A 224 -44.04 18.74 23.24
C GLY A 224 -42.95 19.47 24.01
N GLY A 225 -43.36 20.48 24.77
CA GLY A 225 -42.54 21.07 25.82
C GLY A 225 -42.42 20.20 27.07
N ALA A 226 -41.75 20.80 28.07
CA ALA A 226 -41.54 20.36 29.45
C ALA A 226 -40.28 19.53 29.72
N TRP A 227 -39.43 20.11 30.58
CA TRP A 227 -38.27 19.53 31.22
C TRP A 227 -38.63 18.40 32.19
N THR A 228 -37.87 17.31 32.19
CA THR A 228 -37.49 16.57 33.42
C THR A 228 -36.10 15.93 33.27
N SER A 229 -35.38 15.93 34.38
CA SER A 229 -33.98 15.63 34.63
C SER A 229 -33.55 14.16 34.50
N GLN A 230 -32.25 14.00 34.25
CA GLN A 230 -31.39 12.85 34.63
C GLN A 230 -31.81 11.45 34.16
N GLY A 231 -31.23 11.04 33.03
CA GLY A 231 -31.03 9.65 32.67
C GLY A 231 -29.65 9.50 32.04
N SER A 232 -28.80 8.68 32.67
CA SER A 232 -27.47 8.29 32.20
C SER A 232 -27.51 7.87 30.73
N SER A 233 -26.99 8.72 29.83
CA SER A 233 -26.80 8.35 28.43
C SER A 233 -25.51 7.55 28.31
N HIS A 234 -25.61 6.24 28.54
CA HIS A 234 -24.72 5.31 27.86
C HIS A 234 -24.97 5.44 26.36
N ARG A 235 -24.23 6.34 25.73
CA ARG A 235 -24.04 6.37 24.28
C ARG A 235 -23.49 5.00 23.92
N PRO A 236 -24.16 4.19 23.08
CA PRO A 236 -23.53 2.97 22.60
C PRO A 236 -22.26 3.42 21.86
N GLN A 237 -21.10 2.96 22.32
CA GLN A 237 -19.85 3.07 21.58
C GLN A 237 -20.02 2.23 20.30
N GLY A 238 -20.65 2.83 19.29
CA GLY A 238 -20.61 2.34 17.93
C GLY A 238 -19.17 2.30 17.48
N ALA A 239 -18.78 1.17 16.87
CA ALA A 239 -17.42 0.83 16.46
C ALA A 239 -16.70 2.02 15.79
N GLY A 240 -15.85 2.70 16.57
CA GLY A 240 -15.06 3.85 16.16
C GLY A 240 -13.94 3.46 15.20
N GLY A 241 -14.30 3.17 13.95
CA GLY A 241 -13.33 3.17 12.86
C GLY A 241 -12.83 4.60 12.65
N LYS A 242 -11.52 4.81 12.71
CA LYS A 242 -10.89 6.08 12.28
C LYS A 242 -11.40 6.46 10.89
N ASP A 243 -11.79 7.72 10.73
CA ASP A 243 -12.17 8.29 9.44
C ASP A 243 -11.08 7.96 8.42
N GLU A 244 -11.53 7.51 7.25
CA GLU A 244 -10.63 7.16 6.16
C GLU A 244 -10.36 8.43 5.36
N ILE A 245 -9.08 8.75 5.21
CA ILE A 245 -8.63 9.95 4.50
C ILE A 245 -7.71 9.49 3.39
N VAL A 246 -8.07 9.84 2.16
CA VAL A 246 -7.20 9.65 1.00
C VAL A 246 -6.47 10.96 0.75
N THR A 247 -5.14 10.88 0.70
CA THR A 247 -4.27 11.99 0.36
C THR A 247 -3.85 11.88 -1.09
N LEU A 248 -4.14 12.91 -1.87
CA LEU A 248 -3.68 13.07 -3.24
C LEU A 248 -2.52 14.06 -3.27
N GLN A 249 -1.47 13.73 -4.01
CA GLN A 249 -0.38 14.62 -4.35
C GLN A 249 -0.48 14.92 -5.84
N LEU A 250 -0.61 16.20 -6.19
CA LEU A 250 -0.87 16.67 -7.54
C LEU A 250 0.34 17.44 -8.04
N PHE A 251 0.83 17.08 -9.24
CA PHE A 251 1.97 17.73 -9.86
C PHE A 251 1.52 18.59 -11.04
N SER A 252 2.27 19.66 -11.34
CA SER A 252 1.96 20.57 -12.46
C SER A 252 1.91 19.86 -13.82
N THR A 253 2.55 18.70 -13.94
CA THR A 253 2.52 17.84 -15.14
C THR A 253 1.17 17.14 -15.36
N GLY A 254 0.26 17.15 -14.37
CA GLY A 254 -0.97 16.36 -14.39
C GLY A 254 -0.83 15.00 -13.70
N ASN A 255 0.36 14.61 -13.26
CA ASN A 255 0.53 13.39 -12.47
C ASN A 255 -0.12 13.55 -11.09
N VAL A 256 -0.85 12.52 -10.66
CA VAL A 256 -1.51 12.46 -9.37
C VAL A 256 -1.10 11.17 -8.66
N THR A 257 -0.62 11.27 -7.43
CA THR A 257 -0.33 10.11 -6.57
C THR A 257 -1.36 10.04 -5.44
N LEU A 258 -1.92 8.86 -5.20
CA LEU A 258 -2.96 8.63 -4.19
C LEU A 258 -2.47 7.67 -3.11
N THR A 259 -2.71 8.02 -1.85
CA THR A 259 -2.34 7.21 -0.67
C THR A 259 -3.40 7.34 0.43
N GLY A 260 -3.43 6.40 1.36
CA GLY A 260 -4.30 6.42 2.54
C GLY A 260 -5.63 5.68 2.36
N GLY A 261 -6.00 5.37 1.12
CA GLY A 261 -7.20 4.57 0.80
C GLY A 261 -7.07 3.13 1.27
N ARG A 262 -8.15 2.59 1.83
CA ARG A 262 -8.25 1.19 2.30
C ARG A 262 -9.01 0.30 1.31
N SER A 263 -9.58 0.89 0.25
CA SER A 263 -10.23 0.18 -0.84
C SER A 263 -10.00 0.91 -2.17
N LEU A 264 -10.17 0.19 -3.28
CA LEU A 264 -10.08 0.80 -4.61
C LEU A 264 -11.19 1.82 -4.83
N GLU A 265 -12.39 1.54 -4.31
CA GLU A 265 -13.56 2.44 -4.35
C GLU A 265 -13.27 3.76 -3.64
N SER A 266 -12.68 3.71 -2.45
CA SER A 266 -12.30 4.90 -1.68
C SER A 266 -11.27 5.76 -2.41
N THR A 267 -10.27 5.12 -3.02
CA THR A 267 -9.25 5.80 -3.82
C THR A 267 -9.86 6.43 -5.08
N ALA A 268 -10.75 5.71 -5.78
CA ALA A 268 -11.44 6.19 -6.96
C ALA A 268 -12.41 7.35 -6.65
N TYR A 269 -13.16 7.27 -5.55
CA TYR A 269 -14.01 8.35 -5.06
C TYR A 269 -13.21 9.62 -4.80
N ALA A 270 -12.09 9.50 -4.09
CA ALA A 270 -11.22 10.64 -3.81
C ALA A 270 -10.67 11.29 -5.09
N LEU A 271 -10.32 10.49 -6.09
CA LEU A 271 -9.94 10.99 -7.42
C LEU A 271 -11.09 11.74 -8.08
N GLN A 272 -12.30 11.15 -8.10
CA GLN A 272 -13.49 11.77 -8.69
C GLN A 272 -13.84 13.12 -8.07
N CYS A 273 -13.63 13.30 -6.76
CA CYS A 273 -13.82 14.59 -6.09
C CYS A 273 -12.86 15.68 -6.62
N VAL A 274 -11.67 15.31 -7.08
CA VAL A 274 -10.63 16.27 -7.49
C VAL A 274 -10.63 16.53 -9.00
N LEU A 275 -11.09 15.57 -9.82
CA LEU A 275 -11.10 15.69 -11.28
C LEU A 275 -11.76 16.99 -11.83
N PRO A 276 -12.90 17.48 -11.31
CA PRO A 276 -13.50 18.73 -11.78
C PRO A 276 -12.59 19.95 -11.57
N PHE A 277 -11.88 19.99 -10.43
CA PHE A 277 -10.94 21.07 -10.13
C PHE A 277 -9.72 21.02 -11.05
N LEU A 278 -9.25 19.82 -11.42
CA LEU A 278 -8.19 19.65 -12.41
C LEU A 278 -8.61 20.20 -13.78
N GLN A 279 -9.84 19.94 -14.20
CA GLN A 279 -10.40 20.48 -15.44
C GLN A 279 -10.46 22.01 -15.44
N MET A 280 -10.83 22.62 -14.31
CA MET A 280 -10.86 24.08 -14.18
C MET A 280 -9.48 24.73 -14.15
N CYS A 281 -8.45 24.01 -13.68
CA CYS A 281 -7.10 24.54 -13.50
C CYS A 281 -6.14 24.17 -14.64
N GLN A 282 -6.66 23.62 -15.75
CA GLN A 282 -5.85 23.30 -16.92
C GLN A 282 -5.13 24.53 -17.46
N VAL A 283 -3.84 24.40 -17.74
CA VAL A 283 -3.11 25.40 -18.51
C VAL A 283 -3.43 25.14 -19.98
N VAL A 284 -4.35 25.94 -20.53
CA VAL A 284 -4.56 25.97 -21.97
C VAL A 284 -3.28 26.54 -22.58
N ASN A 285 -2.56 25.74 -23.37
CA ASN A 285 -1.45 26.24 -24.18
C ASN A 285 -2.01 27.21 -25.22
N GLY A 286 -2.26 28.45 -24.80
CA GLY A 286 -2.53 29.56 -25.68
C GLY A 286 -1.24 29.88 -26.42
N THR A 287 -1.22 29.55 -27.71
CA THR A 287 -0.41 30.25 -28.69
C THR A 287 -0.54 31.75 -28.47
N SER A 288 0.56 32.40 -28.10
CA SER A 288 0.74 33.85 -28.19
C SER A 288 2.11 34.11 -28.80
#